data_AF-A0A1G5EW49-F1
#
_entry.id   AF-A0A1G5EW49-F1
#
_cell.length_a   1.000
_cell.length_b   1.000
_cell.length_c   1.000
_cell.angle_alpha   90.00
_cell.angle_beta   90.00
_cell.angle_gamma   90.00
#
_symmetry.space_group_name_H-M   'P 1'
#
loop_
_entity.id
_entity.type
_entity.pdbx_description
1 polymer ?
#
loop_
_entity_poly.entity_id
_entity_poly.type
_entity_poly.pdbx_seq_one_letter_code
_entity_poly.pdbx_strand_id
1 'polypeptide(L)'
;MSADETVPGLGYTLFAILAGPRPRAGTPSPSDLDALRAVAEGLPADGVTLRGLYDVTGMRAEADLMVWLHGEDPAALQKALRQLRRTSLLASFTNVWSAMGVHREAEFNKRHVPGYLRGEHARGWLCLYPFVRSYEWYLLPEDERSRMLAEHGRKGAAFRDVVANTVSTFGLSDYEWLLPLESDDPISLVDMMRELRATDARRHVREEVPFYTGRRVEIDELAEVLS
;
A
#
# COMPACT_ATOMS: atom_id res chain seq x y z
N MET A 1 34.63 4.70 -1.22
CA MET A 1 33.80 5.72 -1.89
C MET A 1 32.54 5.88 -1.08
N SER A 2 32.46 6.94 -0.28
CA SER A 2 31.27 7.28 0.51
C SER A 2 30.27 7.99 -0.38
N ALA A 3 29.25 7.28 -0.84
CA ALA A 3 28.05 7.91 -1.35
C ALA A 3 27.21 8.32 -0.13
N ASP A 4 27.15 9.63 0.07
CA ASP A 4 26.13 10.33 0.82
C ASP A 4 24.79 10.06 0.11
N GLU A 5 24.22 8.87 0.30
CA GLU A 5 22.84 8.58 -0.10
C GLU A 5 21.94 9.28 0.90
N THR A 6 21.57 10.53 0.57
CA THR A 6 20.46 11.23 1.19
C THR A 6 19.27 10.27 1.24
N VAL A 7 18.89 9.83 2.45
CA VAL A 7 17.66 9.07 2.65
C VAL A 7 16.56 9.87 1.96
N PRO A 8 15.83 9.30 0.98
CA PRO A 8 14.79 10.03 0.27
C PRO A 8 13.85 10.66 1.29
N GLY A 9 13.54 11.95 1.04
CA GLY A 9 12.77 12.79 1.93
C GLY A 9 11.40 12.20 2.29
N LEU A 10 10.71 12.92 3.16
CA LEU A 10 9.31 12.70 3.54
C LEU A 10 8.48 12.25 2.31
N GLY A 11 7.88 11.05 2.38
CA GLY A 11 7.14 10.49 1.26
C GLY A 11 5.77 9.98 1.70
N TYR A 12 4.71 10.59 1.17
CA TYR A 12 3.34 10.17 1.41
C TYR A 12 2.91 9.08 0.44
N THR A 13 2.00 8.24 0.90
CA THR A 13 1.34 7.21 0.11
C THR A 13 -0.16 7.23 0.39
N LEU A 14 -0.99 6.95 -0.60
CA LEU A 14 -2.43 6.88 -0.49
C LEU A 14 -2.93 5.61 -1.14
N PHE A 15 -3.66 4.82 -0.37
CA PHE A 15 -4.39 3.64 -0.85
C PHE A 15 -5.88 3.95 -0.88
N ALA A 16 -6.55 3.59 -1.97
CA ALA A 16 -8.00 3.68 -2.08
C ALA A 16 -8.56 2.38 -2.65
N ILE A 17 -9.54 1.81 -1.96
CA ILE A 17 -10.25 0.61 -2.35
C ILE A 17 -11.62 1.00 -2.88
N LEU A 18 -11.86 0.63 -4.12
CA LEU A 18 -13.04 0.99 -4.88
C LEU A 18 -13.92 -0.25 -5.08
N ALA A 19 -15.21 -0.05 -4.88
CA ALA A 19 -16.27 -1.01 -5.13
C ALA A 19 -17.15 -0.48 -6.26
N GLY A 20 -17.29 -1.26 -7.32
CA GLY A 20 -18.12 -0.91 -8.47
C GLY A 20 -19.61 -1.17 -8.20
N PRO A 21 -20.48 -0.70 -9.12
CA PRO A 21 -21.92 -0.91 -9.03
C PRO A 21 -22.29 -2.40 -9.12
N ARG A 22 -23.38 -2.78 -8.45
CA ARG A 22 -23.93 -4.14 -8.46
C ARG A 22 -25.44 -4.06 -8.78
N PRO A 23 -25.90 -4.55 -9.95
CA PRO A 23 -25.13 -5.20 -11.01
C PRO A 23 -24.12 -4.25 -11.69
N ARG A 24 -23.10 -4.81 -12.34
CA ARG A 24 -22.15 -4.05 -13.16
C ARG A 24 -22.89 -3.26 -14.24
N ALA A 25 -22.38 -2.08 -14.58
CA ALA A 25 -22.94 -1.25 -15.65
C ALA A 25 -22.65 -1.80 -17.05
N GLY A 26 -21.66 -2.70 -17.17
CA GLY A 26 -21.16 -3.28 -18.41
C GLY A 26 -19.63 -3.20 -18.47
N THR A 27 -19.06 -3.81 -19.51
CA THR A 27 -17.61 -3.76 -19.79
C THR A 27 -17.15 -2.32 -20.05
N PRO A 28 -16.08 -1.84 -19.40
CA PRO A 28 -15.46 -0.55 -19.73
C PRO A 28 -15.16 -0.41 -21.23
N SER A 29 -15.50 0.73 -21.82
CA SER A 29 -15.22 1.01 -23.23
C SER A 29 -13.76 1.45 -23.44
N PRO A 30 -13.21 1.37 -24.67
CA PRO A 30 -11.89 1.93 -24.95
C PRO A 30 -11.74 3.41 -24.56
N SER A 31 -12.79 4.22 -24.74
CA SER A 31 -12.77 5.62 -24.31
C SER A 31 -12.71 5.82 -22.79
N ASP A 32 -13.26 4.87 -22.02
CA ASP A 32 -13.16 4.91 -20.56
C ASP A 32 -11.72 4.63 -20.11
N LEU A 33 -11.05 3.68 -20.77
CA LEU A 33 -9.65 3.34 -20.54
C LEU A 33 -8.73 4.50 -20.94
N ASP A 34 -8.95 5.10 -22.11
CA ASP A 34 -8.17 6.24 -22.61
C ASP A 34 -8.29 7.46 -21.68
N ALA A 35 -9.50 7.74 -21.16
CA ALA A 35 -9.71 8.83 -20.20
C ALA A 35 -8.95 8.59 -18.88
N LEU A 36 -8.96 7.35 -18.37
CA LEU A 36 -8.20 6.99 -17.18
C LEU A 36 -6.69 7.11 -17.41
N ARG A 37 -6.22 6.62 -18.57
CA ARG A 37 -4.81 6.67 -18.99
C ARG A 37 -4.32 8.12 -19.08
N ALA A 38 -5.07 9.00 -19.75
CA ALA A 38 -4.72 10.41 -19.87
C ALA A 38 -4.60 11.10 -18.50
N VAL A 39 -5.48 10.76 -17.54
CA VAL A 39 -5.36 11.27 -16.16
C VAL A 39 -4.10 10.70 -15.48
N ALA A 40 -3.87 9.39 -15.58
CA ALA A 40 -2.72 8.72 -14.96
C ALA A 40 -1.37 9.27 -15.48
N GLU A 41 -1.24 9.46 -16.79
CA GLU A 41 -0.05 10.02 -17.45
C GLU A 41 0.19 11.50 -17.09
N GLY A 42 -0.87 12.22 -16.68
CA GLY A 42 -0.78 13.61 -16.23
C GLY A 42 -0.37 13.78 -14.76
N LEU A 43 -0.53 12.75 -13.91
CA LEU A 43 -0.24 12.83 -12.47
C LEU A 43 1.22 13.25 -12.14
N PRO A 44 2.25 12.82 -12.89
CA PRO A 44 3.63 13.22 -12.61
C PRO A 44 3.86 14.74 -12.68
N ALA A 45 3.04 15.50 -13.41
CA ALA A 45 3.12 16.96 -13.47
C ALA A 45 2.81 17.63 -12.11
N ASP A 46 2.06 16.96 -11.24
CA ASP A 46 1.76 17.37 -9.86
C ASP A 46 2.67 16.64 -8.84
N GLY A 47 3.72 15.94 -9.28
CA GLY A 47 4.60 15.17 -8.39
C GLY A 47 3.97 13.90 -7.82
N VAL A 48 2.92 13.37 -8.45
CA VAL A 48 2.21 12.15 -8.02
C VAL A 48 2.53 10.99 -8.95
N THR A 49 2.82 9.84 -8.37
CA THR A 49 2.99 8.57 -9.08
C THR A 49 1.82 7.64 -8.79
N LEU A 50 1.20 7.10 -9.84
CA LEU A 50 0.36 5.91 -9.75
C LEU A 50 1.27 4.68 -9.73
N ARG A 51 1.51 4.11 -8.56
CA ARG A 51 2.39 2.93 -8.41
C ARG A 51 1.75 1.67 -8.99
N GLY A 52 0.44 1.54 -8.81
CA GLY A 52 -0.29 0.41 -9.36
C GLY A 52 -1.79 0.50 -9.17
N LEU A 53 -2.47 -0.21 -10.07
CA LEU A 53 -3.85 -0.63 -9.95
C LEU A 53 -3.82 -2.12 -9.62
N TYR A 54 -4.66 -2.56 -8.70
CA TYR A 54 -4.68 -3.96 -8.28
C TYR A 54 -6.10 -4.51 -8.28
N ASP A 55 -6.29 -5.62 -8.96
CA ASP A 55 -7.50 -6.44 -8.90
C ASP A 55 -7.56 -7.13 -7.53
N VAL A 56 -8.54 -6.74 -6.72
CA VAL A 56 -8.77 -7.32 -5.38
C VAL A 56 -10.01 -8.23 -5.35
N THR A 57 -10.58 -8.51 -6.52
CA THR A 57 -11.76 -9.36 -6.67
C THR A 57 -11.44 -10.78 -6.19
N GLY A 58 -12.40 -11.39 -5.47
CA GLY A 58 -12.22 -12.73 -4.90
C GLY A 58 -11.31 -12.80 -3.65
N MET A 59 -10.53 -11.75 -3.36
CA MET A 59 -9.70 -11.68 -2.15
C MET A 59 -10.47 -11.12 -0.95
N ARG A 60 -11.35 -10.15 -1.20
CA ARG A 60 -12.25 -9.59 -0.18
C ARG A 60 -13.61 -9.30 -0.80
N ALA A 61 -14.68 -9.64 -0.08
CA ALA A 61 -16.02 -9.24 -0.48
C ALA A 61 -16.13 -7.72 -0.56
N GLU A 62 -17.00 -7.26 -1.47
CA GLU A 62 -17.38 -5.86 -1.64
C GLU A 62 -16.27 -4.90 -2.11
N ALA A 63 -15.11 -5.41 -2.54
CA ALA A 63 -14.02 -4.64 -3.11
C ALA A 63 -13.64 -5.18 -4.49
N ASP A 64 -13.31 -4.29 -5.43
CA ASP A 64 -13.04 -4.67 -6.83
C ASP A 64 -11.67 -4.16 -7.31
N LEU A 65 -11.33 -2.91 -7.00
CA LEU A 65 -10.08 -2.29 -7.44
C LEU A 65 -9.38 -1.56 -6.30
N MET A 66 -8.07 -1.76 -6.17
CA MET A 66 -7.22 -0.94 -5.31
C MET A 66 -6.35 0.00 -6.15
N VAL A 67 -6.33 1.27 -5.77
CA VAL A 67 -5.45 2.30 -6.33
C VAL A 67 -4.36 2.64 -5.32
N TRP A 68 -3.10 2.62 -5.76
CA TRP A 68 -1.96 3.04 -4.94
C TRP A 68 -1.23 4.23 -5.57
N LEU A 69 -1.27 5.37 -4.87
CA LEU A 69 -0.55 6.60 -5.22
C LEU A 69 0.56 6.91 -4.22
N HIS A 70 1.64 7.57 -4.66
CA HIS A 70 2.62 8.18 -3.76
C HIS A 70 3.22 9.48 -4.32
N GLY A 71 3.78 10.30 -3.43
CA GLY A 71 4.33 11.63 -3.73
C GLY A 71 4.74 12.37 -2.46
N GLU A 72 5.25 13.59 -2.60
CA GLU A 72 5.73 14.39 -1.45
C GLU A 72 4.63 15.25 -0.80
N ASP A 73 3.59 15.62 -1.56
CA ASP A 73 2.48 16.45 -1.08
C ASP A 73 1.19 15.62 -0.89
N PRO A 74 0.66 15.49 0.34
CA PRO A 74 -0.59 14.77 0.58
C PRO A 74 -1.80 15.43 -0.11
N ALA A 75 -1.80 16.77 -0.28
CA ALA A 75 -2.89 17.47 -0.97
C ALA A 75 -2.92 17.12 -2.47
N ALA A 76 -1.74 16.98 -3.09
CA ALA A 76 -1.60 16.48 -4.46
C ALA A 76 -2.13 15.04 -4.59
N LEU A 77 -1.85 14.14 -3.63
CA LEU A 77 -2.41 12.78 -3.64
C LEU A 77 -3.95 12.77 -3.56
N GLN A 78 -4.53 13.63 -2.72
CA GLN A 78 -5.98 13.78 -2.66
C GLN A 78 -6.56 14.32 -3.99
N LYS A 79 -5.88 15.27 -4.63
CA LYS A 79 -6.26 15.80 -5.95
C LYS A 79 -6.23 14.70 -7.01
N ALA A 80 -5.15 13.92 -7.06
CA ALA A 80 -4.97 12.82 -7.99
C ALA A 80 -6.07 11.76 -7.84
N LEU A 81 -6.37 11.33 -6.61
CA LEU A 81 -7.47 10.38 -6.38
C LEU A 81 -8.82 10.94 -6.84
N ARG A 82 -9.10 12.24 -6.61
CA ARG A 82 -10.33 12.87 -7.14
C ARG A 82 -10.36 12.90 -8.66
N GLN A 83 -9.23 13.14 -9.33
CA GLN A 83 -9.16 13.15 -10.79
C GLN A 83 -9.42 11.74 -11.35
N LEU A 84 -8.74 10.71 -10.83
CA LEU A 84 -8.96 9.32 -11.23
C LEU A 84 -10.43 8.92 -11.04
N ARG A 85 -11.01 9.22 -9.88
CA ARG A 85 -12.42 8.91 -9.58
C ARG A 85 -13.45 9.72 -10.37
N ARG A 86 -13.04 10.78 -11.08
CA ARG A 86 -13.93 11.56 -11.97
C ARG A 86 -13.93 11.07 -13.41
N THR A 87 -13.03 10.14 -13.76
CA THR A 87 -13.07 9.45 -15.05
C THR A 87 -14.37 8.65 -15.18
N SER A 88 -14.89 8.51 -16.39
CA SER A 88 -16.13 7.75 -16.64
C SER A 88 -16.03 6.31 -16.13
N LEU A 89 -14.85 5.70 -16.22
CA LEU A 89 -14.56 4.36 -15.71
C LEU A 89 -14.81 4.22 -14.20
N LEU A 90 -14.35 5.18 -13.40
CA LEU A 90 -14.38 5.11 -11.93
C LEU A 90 -15.47 5.97 -11.27
N ALA A 91 -16.21 6.77 -12.03
CA ALA A 91 -17.19 7.71 -11.49
C ALA A 91 -18.33 7.05 -10.70
N SER A 92 -18.71 5.83 -11.08
CA SER A 92 -19.75 5.05 -10.39
C SER A 92 -19.22 4.21 -9.23
N PHE A 93 -17.90 4.18 -9.01
CA PHE A 93 -17.30 3.38 -7.96
C PHE A 93 -17.35 4.10 -6.60
N THR A 94 -17.75 3.34 -5.58
CA THR A 94 -17.76 3.76 -4.18
C THR A 94 -16.37 3.54 -3.58
N ASN A 95 -15.82 4.53 -2.89
CA ASN A 95 -14.61 4.33 -2.09
C ASN A 95 -15.00 3.68 -0.76
N VAL A 96 -14.70 2.39 -0.60
CA VAL A 96 -15.11 1.60 0.58
C VAL A 96 -14.06 1.59 1.68
N TRP A 97 -12.81 1.89 1.35
CA TRP A 97 -11.74 2.06 2.33
C TRP A 97 -10.61 2.89 1.72
N SER A 98 -10.04 3.80 2.48
CA SER A 98 -8.84 4.52 2.07
C SER A 98 -8.02 4.93 3.27
N ALA A 99 -6.69 4.88 3.12
CA ALA A 99 -5.78 5.36 4.14
C ALA A 99 -4.57 6.04 3.51
N MET A 100 -4.17 7.16 4.14
CA MET A 100 -2.95 7.86 3.80
C MET A 100 -1.87 7.52 4.81
N GLY A 101 -0.68 7.17 4.33
CA GLY A 101 0.51 6.96 5.14
C GLY A 101 1.60 7.95 4.77
N VAL A 102 2.59 8.06 5.65
CA VAL A 102 3.80 8.83 5.43
C VAL A 102 5.00 8.04 5.91
N HIS A 103 6.06 8.03 5.11
CA HIS A 103 7.35 7.55 5.58
C HIS A 103 7.89 8.50 6.65
N ARG A 104 8.18 7.94 7.81
CA ARG A 104 9.03 8.53 8.84
C ARG A 104 10.20 7.60 9.04
N GLU A 105 11.35 8.17 9.40
CA GLU A 105 12.52 7.35 9.76
C GLU A 105 12.10 6.30 10.80
N ALA A 106 12.45 5.05 10.53
CA ALA A 106 12.14 3.97 11.47
C ALA A 106 12.91 4.19 12.78
N GLU A 107 12.25 3.91 13.90
CA GLU A 107 12.73 4.20 15.26
C GLU A 107 14.15 3.67 15.53
N PHE A 108 14.47 2.46 15.04
CA PHE A 108 15.75 1.79 15.34
C PHE A 108 16.60 1.45 14.12
N ASN A 109 16.02 1.31 12.94
CA ASN A 109 16.75 0.95 11.72
C ASN A 109 16.52 2.00 10.64
N LYS A 110 17.39 3.02 10.59
CA LYS A 110 17.35 4.09 9.60
C LYS A 110 17.48 3.61 8.14
N ARG A 111 17.92 2.36 7.91
CA ARG A 111 17.98 1.76 6.57
C ARG A 111 16.67 1.12 6.14
N HIS A 112 15.67 1.03 7.03
CA HIS A 112 14.34 0.55 6.70
C HIS A 112 13.51 1.66 6.03
N VAL A 113 13.84 1.92 4.77
CA VAL A 113 13.12 2.85 3.89
C VAL A 113 12.15 2.03 3.04
N PRO A 114 10.88 2.43 2.83
CA PRO A 114 9.94 1.74 1.95
C PRO A 114 10.46 1.55 0.52
N GLY A 115 10.16 0.41 -0.09
CA GLY A 115 10.57 0.10 -1.47
C GLY A 115 10.14 1.16 -2.49
N TYR A 116 8.93 1.70 -2.36
CA TYR A 116 8.44 2.75 -3.27
C TYR A 116 9.28 4.04 -3.25
N LEU A 117 9.93 4.36 -2.13
CA LEU A 117 10.84 5.53 -2.03
C LEU A 117 12.25 5.23 -2.54
N ARG A 118 12.64 3.96 -2.59
CA ARG A 118 13.94 3.53 -3.13
C ARG A 118 13.92 3.35 -4.66
N GLY A 119 12.80 3.65 -5.32
CA GLY A 119 12.65 3.41 -6.76
C GLY A 119 12.51 1.93 -7.13
N GLU A 120 12.15 1.06 -6.18
CA GLU A 120 11.82 -0.34 -6.49
C GLU A 120 10.62 -0.39 -7.43
N HIS A 121 10.71 -1.22 -8.47
CA HIS A 121 9.56 -1.50 -9.33
C HIS A 121 8.43 -2.14 -8.51
N ALA A 122 7.19 -1.85 -8.92
CA ALA A 122 6.03 -2.47 -8.32
C ALA A 122 5.97 -3.96 -8.69
N ARG A 123 5.68 -4.83 -7.72
CA ARG A 123 5.56 -6.28 -7.96
C ARG A 123 4.18 -6.69 -8.49
N GLY A 124 4.08 -7.91 -8.99
CA GLY A 124 2.86 -8.50 -9.52
C GLY A 124 1.73 -8.69 -8.50
N TRP A 125 2.05 -8.78 -7.20
CA TRP A 125 1.07 -8.90 -6.13
C TRP A 125 1.36 -7.93 -4.98
N LEU A 126 0.29 -7.49 -4.32
CA LEU A 126 0.33 -6.67 -3.12
C LEU A 126 -0.59 -7.25 -2.06
N CYS A 127 -0.10 -7.38 -0.83
CA CYS A 127 -0.89 -7.54 0.39
C CYS A 127 -0.82 -6.26 1.21
N LEU A 128 -1.95 -5.56 1.36
CA LEU A 128 -2.08 -4.33 2.14
C LEU A 128 -2.95 -4.61 3.37
N TYR A 129 -2.49 -4.14 4.53
CA TYR A 129 -3.31 -4.10 5.74
C TYR A 129 -2.85 -2.96 6.66
N PRO A 130 -3.77 -2.35 7.42
CA PRO A 130 -3.40 -1.42 8.48
C PRO A 130 -2.94 -2.20 9.71
N PHE A 131 -2.35 -1.48 10.67
CA PHE A 131 -1.84 -2.10 11.88
C PHE A 131 -1.84 -1.14 13.06
N VAL A 132 -2.13 -1.70 14.23
CA VAL A 132 -2.19 -1.00 15.51
C VAL A 132 -1.51 -1.86 16.57
N ARG A 133 -0.51 -1.29 17.25
CA ARG A 133 0.21 -1.97 18.33
C ARG A 133 -0.66 -2.09 19.59
N SER A 134 -0.22 -2.91 20.55
CA SER A 134 -0.82 -2.93 21.88
C SER A 134 -0.64 -1.59 22.59
N TYR A 135 -1.55 -1.24 23.50
CA TYR A 135 -1.48 0.02 24.26
C TYR A 135 -0.13 0.26 24.95
N GLU A 136 0.47 -0.79 25.49
CA GLU A 136 1.74 -0.68 26.24
C GLU A 136 2.97 -0.53 25.34
N TRP A 137 2.85 -0.77 24.02
CA TRP A 137 4.00 -0.90 23.12
C TRP A 137 4.95 0.29 23.23
N TYR A 138 4.43 1.51 23.06
CA TYR A 138 5.23 2.74 23.12
C TYR A 138 5.64 3.14 24.54
N LEU A 139 5.19 2.42 25.57
CA LEU A 139 5.56 2.62 26.99
C LEU A 139 6.63 1.65 27.47
N LEU A 140 6.90 0.57 26.74
CA LEU A 140 7.94 -0.40 27.07
C LEU A 140 9.33 0.25 27.12
N PRO A 141 10.30 -0.37 27.81
CA PRO A 141 11.71 -0.03 27.64
C PRO A 141 12.15 -0.10 26.18
N GLU A 142 13.00 0.84 25.77
CA GLU A 142 13.47 0.97 24.38
C GLU A 142 14.24 -0.28 23.91
N ASP A 143 15.08 -0.84 24.77
CA ASP A 143 15.88 -2.04 24.51
C ASP A 143 14.99 -3.27 24.29
N GLU A 144 13.87 -3.36 25.01
CA GLU A 144 12.88 -4.42 24.84
C GLU A 144 12.19 -4.31 23.47
N ARG A 145 11.69 -3.11 23.10
CA ARG A 145 11.12 -2.86 21.77
C ARG A 145 12.12 -3.17 20.66
N SER A 146 13.35 -2.68 20.81
CA SER A 146 14.42 -2.84 19.83
C SER A 146 14.76 -4.32 19.61
N ARG A 147 14.87 -5.11 20.69
CA ARG A 147 15.07 -6.57 20.62
C ARG A 147 13.96 -7.26 19.83
N MET A 148 12.71 -6.96 20.16
CA MET A 148 11.54 -7.57 19.48
C MET A 148 11.48 -7.19 18.00
N LEU A 149 11.75 -5.93 17.65
CA LEU A 149 11.79 -5.48 16.27
C LEU A 149 12.97 -6.06 15.49
N ALA A 150 14.13 -6.23 16.12
CA ALA A 150 15.29 -6.86 15.49
C ALA A 150 15.02 -8.35 15.20
N GLU A 151 14.38 -9.08 16.12
CA GLU A 151 13.93 -10.45 15.89
C GLU A 151 12.94 -10.54 14.73
N HIS A 152 11.90 -9.71 14.75
CA HIS A 152 10.89 -9.63 13.69
C HIS A 152 11.53 -9.29 12.33
N GLY A 153 12.40 -8.30 12.28
CA GLY A 153 13.11 -7.89 11.08
C GLY A 153 14.02 -8.98 10.52
N ARG A 154 14.72 -9.75 11.39
CA ARG A 154 15.53 -10.90 10.93
C ARG A 154 14.69 -11.98 10.27
N LYS A 155 13.49 -12.27 10.80
CA LYS A 155 12.58 -13.23 10.18
C LYS A 155 12.04 -12.72 8.84
N GLY A 156 11.63 -11.46 8.77
CA GLY A 156 11.17 -10.84 7.53
C GLY A 156 12.25 -10.80 6.45
N ALA A 157 13.50 -10.50 6.81
CA ALA A 157 14.63 -10.42 5.89
C ALA A 157 15.00 -11.77 5.22
N ALA A 158 14.45 -12.90 5.67
CA ALA A 158 14.59 -14.19 4.99
C ALA A 158 13.82 -14.23 3.66
N PHE A 159 12.75 -13.43 3.51
CA PHE A 159 11.90 -13.34 2.32
C PHE A 159 12.42 -12.26 1.37
N ARG A 160 13.48 -12.58 0.64
CA ARG A 160 14.25 -11.60 -0.17
C ARG A 160 13.49 -11.05 -1.37
N ASP A 161 12.48 -11.78 -1.84
CA ASP A 161 11.60 -11.38 -2.94
C ASP A 161 10.44 -10.49 -2.48
N VAL A 162 10.19 -10.41 -1.16
CA VAL A 162 9.14 -9.56 -0.59
C VAL A 162 9.67 -8.15 -0.30
N VAL A 163 9.06 -7.16 -0.93
CA VAL A 163 9.35 -5.75 -0.71
C VAL A 163 8.37 -5.18 0.32
N ALA A 164 8.87 -4.84 1.51
CA ALA A 164 8.09 -4.21 2.57
C ALA A 164 8.06 -2.68 2.46
N ASN A 165 6.88 -2.09 2.68
CA ASN A 165 6.64 -0.65 2.56
C ASN A 165 6.01 -0.05 3.83
N THR A 166 6.44 -0.47 5.01
CA THR A 166 5.88 0.01 6.29
C THR A 166 5.92 1.53 6.39
N VAL A 167 4.74 2.15 6.56
CA VAL A 167 4.58 3.60 6.70
C VAL A 167 3.68 3.94 7.88
N SER A 168 3.87 5.13 8.43
CA SER A 168 3.09 5.63 9.56
C SER A 168 1.79 6.30 9.10
N THR A 169 0.71 6.16 9.86
CA THR A 169 -0.58 6.82 9.58
C THR A 169 -1.22 7.44 10.84
N PHE A 170 -0.43 7.67 11.89
CA PHE A 170 -0.91 8.38 13.09
C PHE A 170 -1.51 9.74 12.74
N GLY A 171 -2.77 9.96 13.15
CA GLY A 171 -3.49 11.20 12.87
C GLY A 171 -3.92 11.39 11.42
N LEU A 172 -3.67 10.41 10.54
CA LEU A 172 -4.10 10.39 9.14
C LEU A 172 -5.20 9.35 8.88
N SER A 173 -5.37 8.38 9.78
CA SER A 173 -6.44 7.38 9.75
C SER A 173 -6.72 6.86 11.17
N ASP A 174 -7.57 5.84 11.27
CA ASP A 174 -7.91 5.15 12.52
C ASP A 174 -6.79 4.20 13.00
N TYR A 175 -5.69 4.12 12.26
CA TYR A 175 -4.61 3.16 12.48
C TYR A 175 -3.28 3.83 12.86
N GLU A 176 -2.27 3.03 13.17
CA GLU A 176 -0.92 3.53 13.50
C GLU A 176 0.05 3.38 12.32
N TRP A 177 -0.06 2.25 11.62
CA TRP A 177 0.77 1.89 10.49
C TRP A 177 -0.06 1.36 9.32
N LEU A 178 0.47 1.51 8.11
CA LEU A 178 0.04 0.74 6.94
C LEU A 178 1.20 -0.17 6.52
N LEU A 179 0.88 -1.41 6.15
CA LEU A 179 1.83 -2.47 5.83
C LEU A 179 1.55 -3.04 4.43
N PRO A 180 2.02 -2.36 3.37
CA PRO A 180 2.02 -2.89 2.01
C PRO A 180 3.22 -3.81 1.79
N LEU A 181 2.97 -5.06 1.46
CA LEU A 181 3.96 -6.08 1.13
C LEU A 181 3.79 -6.49 -0.33
N GLU A 182 4.83 -6.31 -1.13
CA GLU A 182 4.81 -6.62 -2.56
C GLU A 182 5.68 -7.84 -2.86
N SER A 183 5.21 -8.78 -3.69
CA SER A 183 6.03 -9.85 -4.29
C SER A 183 5.46 -10.25 -5.65
N ASP A 184 6.30 -10.85 -6.49
CA ASP A 184 5.84 -11.46 -7.74
C ASP A 184 5.24 -12.85 -7.50
N ASP A 185 5.46 -13.44 -6.31
CA ASP A 185 4.87 -14.71 -5.86
C ASP A 185 3.94 -14.48 -4.65
N PRO A 186 2.61 -14.72 -4.78
CA PRO A 186 1.69 -14.56 -3.66
C PRO A 186 1.93 -15.58 -2.54
N ILE A 187 2.58 -16.72 -2.81
CA ILE A 187 2.94 -17.70 -1.77
C ILE A 187 3.96 -17.10 -0.79
N SER A 188 4.95 -16.36 -1.29
CA SER A 188 5.91 -15.67 -0.42
C SER A 188 5.23 -14.70 0.55
N LEU A 189 4.17 -14.01 0.12
CA LEU A 189 3.40 -13.12 0.99
C LEU A 189 2.71 -13.92 2.11
N VAL A 190 2.09 -15.06 1.77
CA VAL A 190 1.42 -15.95 2.74
C VAL A 190 2.42 -16.52 3.74
N ASP A 191 3.54 -17.05 3.25
CA ASP A 191 4.55 -17.69 4.08
C ASP A 191 5.27 -16.69 4.98
N MET A 192 5.58 -15.49 4.49
CA MET A 192 6.13 -14.41 5.33
C MET A 192 5.16 -14.04 6.44
N MET A 193 3.89 -13.81 6.12
CA MET A 193 2.87 -13.46 7.11
C MET A 193 2.73 -14.55 8.20
N ARG A 194 2.84 -15.82 7.81
CA ARG A 194 2.82 -16.96 8.72
C ARG A 194 4.08 -17.01 9.59
N GLU A 195 5.26 -16.86 9.01
CA GLU A 195 6.53 -16.95 9.74
C GLU A 195 6.67 -15.83 10.79
N LEU A 196 6.20 -14.63 10.46
CA LEU A 196 6.18 -13.48 11.38
C LEU A 196 5.26 -13.70 12.60
N ARG A 197 4.38 -14.72 12.59
CA ARG A 197 3.58 -15.10 13.77
C ARG A 197 4.43 -15.61 14.93
N ALA A 198 5.56 -16.24 14.63
CA ALA A 198 6.46 -16.77 15.65
C ALA A 198 7.51 -15.70 16.06
N THR A 199 7.04 -14.53 16.52
CA THR A 199 7.88 -13.44 17.03
C THR A 199 7.29 -12.84 18.30
N ASP A 200 8.13 -12.39 19.25
CA ASP A 200 7.65 -11.75 20.50
C ASP A 200 6.76 -10.53 20.23
N ALA A 201 7.05 -9.79 19.15
CA ALA A 201 6.28 -8.63 18.71
C ALA A 201 4.78 -8.92 18.49
N ARG A 202 4.38 -10.19 18.30
CA ARG A 202 2.98 -10.61 18.18
C ARG A 202 2.16 -10.47 19.45
N ARG A 203 2.79 -10.42 20.62
CA ARG A 203 2.11 -10.14 21.89
C ARG A 203 1.60 -8.70 21.97
N HIS A 204 2.15 -7.82 21.12
CA HIS A 204 1.91 -6.38 21.14
C HIS A 204 1.15 -5.90 19.91
N VAL A 205 0.02 -6.56 19.60
CA VAL A 205 -0.83 -6.24 18.44
C VAL A 205 -2.28 -6.13 18.88
N ARG A 206 -2.94 -5.05 18.50
CA ARG A 206 -4.36 -4.80 18.78
C ARG A 206 -5.23 -5.02 17.55
N GLU A 207 -4.80 -4.53 16.39
CA GLU A 207 -5.58 -4.57 15.16
C GLU A 207 -4.66 -4.71 13.95
N GLU A 208 -5.05 -5.54 12.98
CA GLU A 208 -4.31 -5.76 11.73
C GLU A 208 -5.24 -6.02 10.53
N VAL A 209 -6.49 -5.57 10.61
CA VAL A 209 -7.52 -5.74 9.58
C VAL A 209 -8.11 -4.37 9.25
N PRO A 210 -8.65 -4.14 8.05
CA PRO A 210 -8.87 -5.07 6.92
C PRO A 210 -7.61 -5.45 6.11
N PHE A 211 -7.56 -6.69 5.60
CA PHE A 211 -6.65 -7.07 4.50
C PHE A 211 -7.26 -6.75 3.13
N TYR A 212 -6.43 -6.26 2.23
CA TYR A 212 -6.66 -6.12 0.80
C TYR A 212 -5.47 -6.69 0.04
N THR A 213 -5.65 -7.88 -0.54
CA THR A 213 -4.64 -8.52 -1.41
C THR A 213 -5.11 -8.39 -2.84
N GLY A 214 -4.21 -8.12 -3.78
CA GLY A 214 -4.57 -8.03 -5.19
C GLY A 214 -3.42 -8.21 -6.15
N ARG A 215 -3.76 -8.63 -7.37
CA ARG A 215 -2.84 -8.75 -8.50
C ARG A 215 -2.72 -7.39 -9.18
N ARG A 216 -1.49 -6.93 -9.45
CA ARG A 216 -1.25 -5.70 -10.19
C ARG A 216 -1.75 -5.88 -11.64
N VAL A 217 -2.44 -4.87 -12.13
CA VAL A 217 -3.02 -4.84 -13.48
C VAL A 217 -2.65 -3.55 -14.19
N GLU A 218 -2.51 -3.64 -15.50
CA GLU A 218 -2.40 -2.49 -16.39
C GLU A 218 -3.79 -1.93 -16.72
N ILE A 219 -3.83 -0.67 -17.17
CA ILE A 219 -5.09 0.00 -17.52
C ILE A 219 -5.87 -0.80 -18.58
N ASP A 220 -5.19 -1.39 -19.57
CA ASP A 220 -5.84 -2.17 -20.62
C ASP A 220 -6.50 -3.46 -20.14
N GLU A 221 -6.04 -4.02 -19.01
CA GLU A 221 -6.63 -5.21 -18.40
C GLU A 221 -7.95 -4.88 -17.67
N LEU A 222 -8.23 -3.61 -17.36
CA LEU A 222 -9.42 -3.22 -16.60
C LEU A 222 -10.73 -3.52 -17.32
N ALA A 223 -10.71 -3.65 -18.65
CA ALA A 223 -11.89 -4.08 -19.40
C ALA A 223 -12.34 -5.49 -18.99
N GLU A 224 -11.39 -6.39 -18.73
CA GLU A 224 -11.68 -7.74 -18.26
C GLU A 224 -12.03 -7.73 -16.76
N VAL A 225 -11.17 -7.11 -15.94
CA VAL A 225 -11.28 -7.08 -14.47
C VAL A 225 -12.58 -6.43 -13.97
N LEU A 226 -13.05 -5.37 -14.64
CA LEU A 226 -14.19 -4.57 -14.18
C LEU A 226 -15.47 -4.81 -15.00
N SER A 227 -15.50 -5.87 -15.81
CA SER A 227 -16.71 -6.29 -16.55
C SER A 227 -17.81 -6.86 -15.66
#